data_AF-A0AAD4T9S8-F1
#
_entry.id   AF-A0AAD4T9S8-F1
#
_cell.length_a   1.000
_cell.length_b   1.000
_cell.length_c   1.000
_cell.angle_alpha   90.00
_cell.angle_beta   90.00
_cell.angle_gamma   90.00
#
_symmetry.space_group_name_H-M   'P 1'
#
loop_
_entity.id
_entity.type
_entity.pdbx_description
1 polymer ?
#
loop_
_entity_poly.entity_id
_entity_poly.type
_entity_poly.pdbx_seq_one_letter_code
_entity_poly.pdbx_strand_id
1 'polypeptide(L)'
;VMRYVKDHTCGAGYRKSNVCIPAKFVKQVIIDKVRNNPLISPKKIISDFKVDYELNLSYQQAYHGIKLVHKEMYGDDVKAYSDLVWYVRKVEETNKDSVVDFQ
;
A
#
# COMPACT_ATOMS: atom_id res chain seq x y z
N VAL A 1 7.98 -31.08 43.73
CA VAL A 1 9.18 -30.22 43.66
C VAL A 1 9.48 -29.94 42.19
N MET A 2 9.32 -28.71 41.71
CA MET A 2 9.74 -28.33 40.36
C MET A 2 11.25 -28.14 40.34
N ARG A 3 11.94 -28.82 39.41
CA ARG A 3 13.38 -28.78 39.25
C ARG A 3 13.71 -27.91 38.04
N TYR A 4 14.49 -26.86 38.25
CA TYR A 4 14.99 -26.01 37.18
C TYR A 4 16.02 -26.79 36.34
N VAL A 5 15.77 -26.91 35.04
CA VAL A 5 16.70 -27.46 34.06
C VAL A 5 17.32 -26.28 33.31
N LYS A 6 18.64 -26.11 33.47
CA LYS A 6 19.39 -24.96 32.95
C LYS A 6 19.63 -25.07 31.44
N ASP A 7 19.74 -26.30 30.95
CA ASP A 7 19.97 -26.61 29.55
C ASP A 7 18.64 -26.72 28.80
N HIS A 8 18.40 -25.74 27.94
CA HIS A 8 17.34 -25.80 26.95
C HIS A 8 17.94 -26.25 25.63
N THR A 9 17.35 -27.26 25.00
CA THR A 9 17.54 -27.54 23.57
C THR A 9 16.49 -26.77 22.76
N CYS A 10 16.23 -25.49 23.07
CA CYS A 10 15.59 -24.64 22.07
C CYS A 10 16.66 -24.27 21.03
N GLY A 11 16.87 -25.21 20.11
CA GLY A 11 17.53 -24.87 18.86
C GLY A 11 16.74 -23.71 18.27
N ALA A 12 17.36 -22.54 18.20
CA ALA A 12 16.84 -21.41 17.44
C ALA A 12 16.87 -21.85 15.98
N GLY A 13 15.84 -22.59 15.57
CA GLY A 13 15.66 -23.01 14.20
C GLY A 13 15.67 -21.74 13.37
N TYR A 14 16.69 -21.60 12.53
CA TYR A 14 16.72 -20.57 11.51
C TYR A 14 15.56 -20.87 10.56
N ARG A 15 14.38 -20.31 10.85
CA ARG A 15 13.35 -20.18 9.84
C ARG A 15 14.00 -19.28 8.80
N LYS A 16 14.18 -19.77 7.56
CA LYS A 16 14.33 -18.87 6.41
C LYS A 16 13.12 -17.95 6.46
N SER A 17 13.27 -16.78 7.06
CA SER A 17 12.27 -15.74 6.96
C SER A 17 12.24 -15.43 5.47
N ASN A 18 11.08 -15.63 4.84
CA ASN A 18 10.87 -15.04 3.53
C ASN A 18 11.20 -13.55 3.70
N VAL A 19 12.25 -13.08 3.02
CA VAL A 19 12.69 -11.69 3.13
C VAL A 19 11.48 -10.82 2.81
N CYS A 20 10.93 -10.17 3.83
CA CYS A 20 9.74 -9.35 3.66
C CYS A 20 10.20 -7.99 3.13
N ILE A 21 10.16 -7.84 1.81
CA ILE A 21 10.42 -6.55 1.16
C ILE A 21 9.34 -5.56 1.64
N PRO A 22 9.71 -4.45 2.31
CA PRO A 22 8.74 -3.49 2.80
C PRO A 22 8.04 -2.77 1.66
N ALA A 23 6.72 -2.55 1.76
CA ALA A 23 5.97 -1.79 0.75
C ALA A 23 6.53 -0.37 0.53
N LYS A 24 7.13 0.23 1.56
CA LYS A 24 7.84 1.52 1.46
C LYS A 24 9.05 1.47 0.53
N PHE A 25 9.79 0.35 0.52
CA PHE A 25 10.90 0.16 -0.42
C PHE A 25 10.36 0.02 -1.84
N VAL A 26 9.34 -0.83 -2.03
CA VAL A 26 8.68 -1.01 -3.33
C VAL A 26 8.22 0.34 -3.88
N LYS A 27 7.53 1.14 -3.07
CA LYS A 27 7.08 2.50 -3.41
C LYS A 27 8.22 3.37 -3.98
N GLN A 28 9.37 3.42 -3.32
CA GLN A 28 10.50 4.26 -3.76
C GLN A 28 11.03 3.84 -5.14
N VAL A 29 11.08 2.53 -5.41
CA VAL A 29 11.56 2.00 -6.69
C VAL A 29 10.56 2.25 -7.82
N ILE A 30 9.25 2.18 -7.56
CA ILE A 30 8.22 2.24 -8.61
C ILE A 30 7.60 3.62 -8.82
N ILE A 31 7.99 4.63 -8.04
CA ILE A 31 7.30 5.93 -8.01
C ILE A 31 7.17 6.56 -9.40
N ASP A 32 8.26 6.62 -10.16
CA ASP A 32 8.26 7.23 -11.50
C ASP A 32 7.53 6.36 -12.53
N LYS A 33 7.56 5.04 -12.34
CA LYS A 33 6.84 4.10 -13.22
C LYS A 33 5.33 4.22 -13.07
N VAL A 34 4.85 4.32 -11.82
CA VAL A 34 3.42 4.54 -11.51
C VAL A 34 3.01 5.95 -11.92
N ARG A 35 3.88 6.96 -11.79
CA ARG A 35 3.61 8.31 -12.33
C ARG A 35 3.36 8.30 -13.83
N ASN A 36 4.22 7.62 -14.59
CA ASN A 36 4.10 7.53 -16.05
C ASN A 36 2.94 6.64 -16.52
N ASN A 37 2.59 5.62 -15.73
CA ASN A 37 1.44 4.76 -15.99
C ASN A 37 0.68 4.46 -14.67
N PRO A 38 -0.30 5.31 -14.30
CA PRO A 38 -1.07 5.14 -13.07
C PRO A 38 -1.88 3.84 -13.01
N LEU A 39 -2.14 3.19 -14.14
CA LEU A 39 -2.92 1.95 -14.23
C LEU A 39 -2.04 0.69 -14.28
N ILE A 40 -0.76 0.81 -13.92
CA ILE A 40 0.16 -0.33 -13.91
C ILE A 40 -0.34 -1.42 -12.96
N SER A 41 -0.42 -2.65 -13.48
CA SER A 41 -0.88 -3.78 -12.68
C SER A 41 0.19 -4.23 -11.66
N PRO A 42 -0.20 -4.69 -10.46
CA PRO A 42 0.74 -5.28 -9.51
C PRO A 42 1.54 -6.45 -10.10
N LYS A 43 0.93 -7.24 -11.01
CA LYS A 43 1.62 -8.34 -11.70
C LYS A 43 2.80 -7.85 -12.53
N LYS A 44 2.65 -6.70 -13.20
CA LYS A 44 3.74 -6.10 -13.96
C LYS A 44 4.88 -5.67 -13.03
N ILE A 45 4.57 -5.02 -11.92
CA ILE A 45 5.56 -4.67 -10.89
C ILE A 45 6.30 -5.91 -10.35
N ILE A 46 5.59 -7.00 -10.06
CA ILE A 46 6.22 -8.25 -9.60
C ILE A 46 7.19 -8.79 -10.66
N SER A 47 6.77 -8.80 -11.93
CA SER A 47 7.62 -9.24 -13.04
C SER A 47 8.86 -8.37 -13.18
N ASP A 48 8.71 -7.05 -13.08
CA ASP A 48 9.83 -6.11 -13.23
C ASP A 48 10.82 -6.26 -12.06
N PHE A 49 10.33 -6.42 -10.82
CA PHE A 49 11.19 -6.70 -9.68
C PHE A 49 11.98 -8.00 -9.82
N LYS A 50 11.36 -9.00 -10.43
CA LYS A 50 12.00 -10.28 -10.69
C LYS A 50 13.09 -10.18 -11.75
N VAL A 51 12.86 -9.43 -12.82
CA VAL A 51 13.80 -9.29 -13.94
C VAL A 51 14.93 -8.32 -13.61
N ASP A 52 14.60 -7.17 -13.03
CA ASP A 52 15.54 -6.05 -12.87
C ASP A 52 16.38 -6.17 -11.59
N TYR A 53 15.86 -6.85 -10.56
CA TYR A 53 16.47 -6.92 -9.23
C TYR A 53 16.58 -8.33 -8.65
N GLU A 54 16.11 -9.36 -9.38
CA GLU A 54 16.02 -10.76 -8.91
C GLU A 54 15.17 -10.96 -7.64
N LEU A 55 14.41 -9.93 -7.24
CA LEU A 55 13.60 -9.91 -6.04
C LEU A 55 12.21 -10.49 -6.31
N ASN A 56 11.80 -11.46 -5.50
CA ASN A 56 10.44 -11.99 -5.55
C ASN A 56 9.51 -11.15 -4.66
N LEU A 57 8.59 -10.42 -5.27
CA LEU A 57 7.51 -9.74 -4.55
C LEU A 57 6.25 -10.61 -4.49
N SER A 58 5.56 -10.58 -3.35
CA SER A 58 4.17 -11.01 -3.26
C SER A 58 3.25 -9.97 -3.92
N TYR A 59 2.05 -10.42 -4.31
CA TYR A 59 1.01 -9.53 -4.82
C TYR A 59 0.68 -8.39 -3.84
N GLN A 60 0.58 -8.70 -2.54
CA GLN A 60 0.27 -7.72 -1.50
C GLN A 60 1.35 -6.64 -1.41
N GLN A 61 2.63 -7.00 -1.49
CA GLN A 61 3.72 -6.02 -1.48
C GLN A 61 3.68 -5.08 -2.69
N ALA A 62 3.46 -5.62 -3.89
CA ALA A 62 3.32 -4.83 -5.11
C ALA A 62 2.09 -3.90 -5.05
N TYR A 63 0.94 -4.43 -4.63
CA TYR A 63 -0.30 -3.67 -4.46
C TYR A 63 -0.15 -2.55 -3.43
N HIS A 64 0.42 -2.83 -2.26
CA HIS A 64 0.66 -1.81 -1.24
C HIS A 64 1.70 -0.77 -1.68
N GLY A 65 2.72 -1.18 -2.43
CA GLY A 65 3.67 -0.24 -3.05
C GLY A 65 2.96 0.74 -3.96
N ILE A 66 2.11 0.24 -4.87
CA ILE A 66 1.31 1.07 -5.79
C ILE A 66 0.37 1.98 -5.01
N LYS A 67 -0.37 1.44 -4.02
CA LYS A 67 -1.29 2.22 -3.17
C LYS A 67 -0.57 3.36 -2.45
N LEU A 68 0.65 3.14 -1.96
CA LEU A 68 1.44 4.19 -1.31
C LEU A 68 1.87 5.29 -2.27
N VAL A 69 2.15 4.96 -3.55
CA VAL A 69 2.44 5.98 -4.57
C VAL A 69 1.17 6.79 -4.89
N HIS A 70 0.03 6.14 -5.11
CA HIS A 70 -1.23 6.87 -5.31
C HIS A 70 -1.57 7.78 -4.15
N LYS A 71 -1.39 7.31 -2.91
CA LYS A 71 -1.62 8.12 -1.72
C LYS A 71 -0.73 9.36 -1.64
N GLU A 72 0.52 9.24 -2.09
CA GLU A 72 1.44 10.38 -2.15
C GLU A 72 1.09 11.37 -3.28
N MET A 73 0.62 10.88 -4.42
CA MET A 73 0.30 11.72 -5.58
C MET A 73 -1.06 12.41 -5.46
N TYR A 74 -2.09 11.67 -5.04
CA TYR A 74 -3.50 12.09 -5.09
C TYR A 74 -4.11 12.31 -3.70
N GLY A 75 -3.35 12.03 -2.64
CA GLY A 75 -3.87 12.05 -1.28
C GLY A 75 -4.62 10.78 -0.90
N ASP A 76 -5.28 10.83 0.24
CA ASP A 76 -6.01 9.69 0.78
C ASP A 76 -7.40 9.59 0.14
N ASP A 77 -7.66 8.46 -0.52
CA ASP A 77 -8.91 8.19 -1.24
C ASP A 77 -10.13 8.21 -0.31
N VAL A 78 -10.02 7.59 0.87
CA VAL A 78 -11.08 7.56 1.88
C VAL A 78 -11.40 8.98 2.37
N LYS A 79 -10.36 9.79 2.57
CA LYS A 79 -10.54 11.19 2.96
C LYS A 79 -11.20 11.99 1.84
N ALA A 80 -10.78 11.81 0.59
CA ALA A 80 -11.34 12.54 -0.56
C ALA A 80 -12.86 12.32 -0.69
N TYR A 81 -13.34 11.09 -0.54
CA TYR A 81 -14.78 10.81 -0.54
C TYR A 81 -15.52 11.49 0.62
N SER A 82 -14.91 11.51 1.79
CA SER A 82 -15.50 12.14 2.99
C SER A 82 -15.56 13.66 2.83
N ASP A 83 -14.50 14.27 2.30
CA ASP A 83 -14.41 15.70 2.01
C ASP A 83 -15.46 16.10 0.96
N LEU A 84 -15.70 15.26 -0.05
CA LEU A 84 -16.71 15.51 -1.07
C LEU A 84 -18.12 15.57 -0.46
N VAL A 85 -18.50 14.59 0.37
CA VAL A 85 -19.80 14.59 1.06
C VAL A 85 -19.97 15.84 1.93
N TRP A 86 -18.91 16.25 2.63
CA TRP A 86 -18.93 17.47 3.43
C TRP A 86 -19.15 18.72 2.56
N TYR A 87 -18.47 18.80 1.42
CA TYR A 87 -18.56 19.93 0.50
C TYR A 87 -19.99 20.10 -0.03
N VAL A 88 -20.64 19.02 -0.44
CA VAL A 88 -22.04 19.02 -0.93
C VAL A 88 -22.98 19.63 0.08
N ARG A 89 -22.92 19.13 1.31
CA ARG A 89 -23.77 19.64 2.41
C ARG A 89 -23.55 21.12 2.64
N LYS A 90 -22.30 21.59 2.54
CA LYS A 90 -21.98 23.02 2.68
C LYS A 90 -22.52 23.87 1.55
N VAL A 91 -22.51 23.37 0.31
CA VAL A 91 -23.10 24.06 -0.84
C VAL A 91 -24.61 24.22 -0.65
N GLU A 92 -25.32 23.15 -0.26
CA GLU A 92 -26.76 23.18 0.00
C GLU A 92 -27.14 24.13 1.16
N GLU A 93 -26.35 24.14 2.24
CA GLU A 93 -26.57 25.03 3.38
C GLU A 93 -26.40 26.52 3.02
N THR A 94 -25.42 26.82 2.16
CA THR A 94 -25.08 28.20 1.79
C THR A 94 -25.94 28.74 0.66
N ASN A 95 -26.39 27.88 -0.25
CA ASN A 95 -27.20 28.23 -1.42
C ASN A 95 -28.31 27.19 -1.63
N LYS A 96 -29.49 27.46 -1.08
CA LYS A 96 -30.62 26.50 -1.01
C LYS A 96 -31.20 26.02 -2.35
N ASP A 97 -30.75 26.58 -3.48
CA ASP A 97 -31.19 26.20 -4.83
C ASP A 97 -30.03 25.71 -5.72
N SER A 98 -28.85 25.47 -5.15
CA SER A 98 -27.74 24.89 -5.91
C SER A 98 -28.05 23.43 -6.27
N VAL A 99 -28.02 23.13 -7.56
CA VAL A 99 -28.11 21.76 -8.06
C VAL A 99 -26.72 21.12 -7.93
N VAL A 100 -26.61 20.10 -7.09
CA VAL A 100 -25.40 19.29 -6.98
C VAL A 100 -25.72 17.90 -7.54
N ASP A 101 -25.16 17.60 -8.72
CA ASP A 101 -25.33 16.32 -9.40
C ASP A 101 -24.01 15.55 -9.44
N PHE A 102 -24.05 14.29 -9.01
CA PHE A 102 -22.93 13.35 -9.03
C PHE A 102 -23.27 12.24 -10.02
N GLN A 103 -23.20 12.59 -11.29
CA GLN A 103 -23.43 11.65 -12.38
C GLN A 103 -22.25 10.71 -12.59
#